data_AF-A0A0S8EP45-F1
#
_entry.id   AF-A0A0S8EP45-F1
#
_cell.length_a   1.000
_cell.length_b   1.000
_cell.length_c   1.000
_cell.angle_alpha   90.00
_cell.angle_beta   90.00
_cell.angle_gamma   90.00
#
_symmetry.space_group_name_H-M   'P 1'
#
loop_
_entity.id
_entity.type
_entity.pdbx_description
1 polymer ?
#
loop_
_entity_poly.entity_id
_entity_poly.type
_entity_poly.pdbx_seq_one_letter_code
_entity_poly.pdbx_strand_id
1 'polypeptide(L)'
;MRDFSTPRTYIVSAYLQGASPVTNEQRHNDLVCDAALEGFPFRECDGAYKGAHKRSLVVVGALAESFVRQRALDYNQESFLCIAEHDLTAYFVNPHTNYHTHAGKFVAHGPTKPDTEGWTLCDGIYYVIQPTKGVDLPEGL
;
A
#
# COMPACT_ATOMS: atom_id res chain seq x y z
N MET A 1 -19.62 7.60 -14.27
CA MET A 1 -20.25 6.56 -13.42
C MET A 1 -19.10 5.69 -12.96
N ARG A 2 -18.77 5.63 -11.65
CA ARG A 2 -17.61 4.86 -11.17
C ARG A 2 -17.80 3.39 -11.55
N ASP A 3 -16.85 2.82 -12.28
CA ASP A 3 -16.72 1.37 -12.32
C ASP A 3 -15.89 0.95 -11.11
N PHE A 4 -16.61 0.51 -10.09
CA PHE A 4 -16.07 -0.07 -8.85
C PHE A 4 -16.18 -1.58 -8.82
N SER A 5 -16.41 -2.22 -9.97
CA SER A 5 -16.61 -3.66 -10.04
C SER A 5 -15.33 -4.48 -9.88
N THR A 6 -14.15 -3.86 -10.06
CA THR A 6 -12.87 -4.56 -9.89
C THR A 6 -12.35 -4.49 -8.45
N PRO A 7 -11.87 -5.62 -7.90
CA PRO A 7 -11.14 -5.58 -6.64
C PRO A 7 -9.93 -4.65 -6.77
N ARG A 8 -9.59 -4.01 -5.67
CA ARG A 8 -8.40 -3.17 -5.55
C ARG A 8 -7.46 -3.86 -4.59
N THR A 9 -6.19 -3.81 -4.94
CA THR A 9 -5.11 -4.22 -4.05
C THR A 9 -4.57 -2.98 -3.37
N TYR A 10 -4.49 -3.01 -2.04
CA TYR A 10 -3.97 -1.92 -1.23
C TYR A 10 -2.67 -2.34 -0.55
N ILE A 11 -1.73 -1.42 -0.43
CA ILE A 11 -0.50 -1.62 0.34
C ILE A 11 -0.42 -0.55 1.42
N VAL A 12 -0.38 -0.98 2.67
CA VAL A 12 -0.30 -0.11 3.84
C VAL A 12 0.77 -0.58 4.80
N SER A 13 1.53 0.36 5.36
CA SER A 13 2.52 0.10 6.40
C SER A 13 2.09 0.74 7.72
N ALA A 14 2.45 0.12 8.83
CA ALA A 14 2.34 0.73 10.15
C ALA A 14 3.66 1.42 10.59
N TYR A 15 4.71 1.36 9.77
CA TYR A 15 6.05 1.84 10.10
C TYR A 15 6.08 3.36 10.30
N LEU A 16 6.72 3.81 11.38
CA LEU A 16 6.96 5.21 11.67
C LEU A 16 8.46 5.48 11.75
N GLN A 17 8.94 6.42 10.92
CA GLN A 17 10.33 6.84 10.94
C GLN A 17 10.68 7.46 12.30
N GLY A 18 11.82 7.04 12.87
CA GLY A 18 12.27 7.50 14.20
C GLY A 18 11.68 6.74 15.38
N ALA A 19 10.67 5.89 15.18
CA ALA A 19 10.21 4.95 16.21
C ALA A 19 11.22 3.81 16.40
N SER A 20 11.24 3.23 17.60
CA SER A 20 12.12 2.09 17.89
C SER A 20 11.72 0.84 17.08
N PRO A 21 12.65 -0.11 16.84
CA PRO A 21 12.32 -1.37 16.17
C PRO A 21 11.17 -2.12 16.84
N VAL A 22 11.17 -2.21 18.17
CA VAL A 22 10.11 -2.88 18.97
C VAL A 22 8.76 -2.19 18.78
N THR A 23 8.74 -0.85 18.76
CA THR A 23 7.51 -0.08 18.52
C THR A 23 6.96 -0.34 17.12
N ASN A 24 7.81 -0.36 16.10
CA ASN A 24 7.38 -0.63 14.72
C ASN A 24 6.93 -2.08 14.53
N GLU A 25 7.54 -3.04 15.24
CA GLU A 25 7.11 -4.43 15.24
C GLU A 25 5.72 -4.59 15.88
N GLN A 26 5.48 -3.97 17.04
CA GLN A 26 4.16 -4.00 17.68
C GLN A 26 3.09 -3.42 16.76
N ARG A 27 3.35 -2.25 16.17
CA ARG A 27 2.42 -1.58 15.24
C ARG A 27 2.10 -2.44 14.01
N HIS A 28 3.09 -3.17 13.49
CA HIS A 28 2.88 -4.11 12.38
C HIS A 28 2.03 -5.31 12.82
N ASN A 29 2.30 -5.88 14.00
CA ASN A 29 1.53 -7.00 14.53
C ASN A 29 0.06 -6.60 14.79
N ASP A 30 -0.18 -5.40 15.31
CA ASP A 30 -1.53 -4.87 15.51
C ASP A 30 -2.27 -4.76 14.17
N LEU A 31 -1.61 -4.23 13.13
CA LEU A 31 -2.17 -4.13 11.78
C LEU A 31 -2.55 -5.51 11.19
N VAL A 32 -1.71 -6.53 11.41
CA VAL A 32 -1.98 -7.93 11.03
C VAL A 32 -3.20 -8.47 11.76
N CYS A 33 -3.26 -8.29 13.08
CA CYS A 33 -4.38 -8.73 13.89
C CYS A 33 -5.70 -8.08 13.46
N ASP A 34 -5.70 -6.77 13.22
CA ASP A 34 -6.88 -6.04 12.81
C ASP A 34 -7.39 -6.51 11.44
N ALA A 35 -6.49 -6.72 10.47
CA ALA A 35 -6.86 -7.25 9.15
C ALA A 35 -7.51 -8.64 9.26
N ALA A 36 -6.97 -9.51 10.12
CA ALA A 36 -7.53 -10.83 10.38
C ALA A 36 -8.91 -10.77 11.06
N LEU A 37 -9.08 -9.89 12.05
CA LEU A 37 -10.33 -9.71 12.79
C LEU A 37 -11.47 -9.18 11.90
N GLU A 38 -11.16 -8.25 11.00
CA GLU A 38 -12.10 -7.70 10.02
C GLU A 38 -12.37 -8.67 8.84
N GLY A 39 -11.65 -9.80 8.78
CA GLY A 39 -11.86 -10.83 7.77
C GLY A 39 -11.33 -10.48 6.38
N PHE A 40 -10.40 -9.53 6.28
CA PHE A 40 -9.79 -9.18 4.99
C PHE A 40 -8.69 -10.18 4.62
N PRO A 41 -8.67 -10.71 3.40
CA PRO A 41 -7.50 -11.43 2.88
C PRO A 41 -6.30 -10.50 2.81
N PHE A 42 -5.19 -10.89 3.44
CA PHE A 42 -3.94 -10.12 3.41
C PHE A 42 -2.72 -11.00 3.19
N ARG A 43 -1.64 -10.36 2.73
CA ARG A 43 -0.28 -10.91 2.70
C ARG A 43 0.68 -9.91 3.30
N GLU A 44 1.63 -10.39 4.07
CA GLU A 44 2.74 -9.54 4.50
C GLU A 44 3.69 -9.28 3.34
N CYS A 45 4.23 -8.07 3.28
CA CYS A 45 5.26 -7.71 2.32
C CYS A 45 6.28 -6.77 2.96
N ASP A 46 7.51 -6.85 2.47
CA ASP A 46 8.52 -5.86 2.78
C ASP A 46 8.54 -4.80 1.70
N GLY A 47 8.90 -3.58 2.03
CA GLY A 47 9.11 -2.53 1.05
C GLY A 47 10.21 -1.59 1.44
N ALA A 48 10.69 -0.84 0.47
CA ALA A 48 11.46 0.36 0.70
C ALA A 48 10.72 1.55 0.09
N TYR A 49 10.67 2.65 0.83
CA TYR A 49 10.20 3.92 0.29
C TYR A 49 11.15 5.02 0.72
N LYS A 50 11.74 5.73 -0.24
CA LYS A 50 12.82 6.72 -0.01
C LYS A 50 13.97 6.13 0.82
N GLY A 51 14.33 4.87 0.53
CA GLY A 51 15.40 4.15 1.24
C GLY A 51 15.06 3.62 2.63
N ALA A 52 13.88 3.94 3.19
CA ALA A 52 13.44 3.38 4.47
C ALA A 52 12.77 2.03 4.27
N HIS A 53 13.31 0.98 4.91
CA HIS A 53 12.72 -0.35 4.94
C HIS A 53 11.47 -0.38 5.82
N LYS A 54 10.38 -0.96 5.31
CA LYS A 54 9.06 -0.99 5.95
C LYS A 54 8.42 -2.37 5.79
N ARG A 55 7.89 -2.91 6.88
CA ARG A 55 6.92 -4.02 6.80
C ARG A 55 5.55 -3.43 6.48
N SER A 56 4.83 -4.07 5.57
CA SER A 56 3.55 -3.62 5.06
C SER A 56 2.62 -4.81 4.87
N LEU A 57 1.33 -4.54 4.70
CA LEU A 57 0.34 -5.52 4.29
C LEU A 57 -0.17 -5.20 2.88
N VAL A 58 -0.23 -6.23 2.05
CA VAL A 58 -1.04 -6.26 0.84
C VAL A 58 -2.44 -6.72 1.25
N VAL A 59 -3.43 -5.84 1.19
CA VAL A 59 -4.83 -6.15 1.50
C VAL A 59 -5.63 -6.14 0.20
N VAL A 60 -6.39 -7.21 -0.06
CA VAL A 60 -7.15 -7.36 -1.31
C VAL A 60 -8.64 -7.34 -1.00
N GLY A 61 -9.39 -6.48 -1.68
CA GLY A 61 -10.85 -6.52 -1.61
C GLY A 61 -11.51 -5.20 -1.98
N ALA A 62 -12.72 -5.29 -2.55
CA ALA A 62 -13.50 -4.10 -2.94
C ALA A 62 -13.86 -3.20 -1.75
N LEU A 63 -14.02 -3.79 -0.56
CA LEU A 63 -14.38 -3.07 0.67
C LEU A 63 -13.19 -2.75 1.58
N ALA A 64 -11.96 -3.10 1.17
CA ALA A 64 -10.77 -2.94 2.01
C ALA A 64 -10.31 -1.48 2.15
N GLU A 65 -10.78 -0.56 1.29
CA GLU A 65 -10.34 0.84 1.29
C GLU A 65 -10.57 1.53 2.64
N SER A 66 -11.78 1.37 3.20
CA SER A 66 -12.16 2.02 4.46
C SER A 66 -11.29 1.52 5.62
N PHE A 67 -11.05 0.22 5.69
CA PHE A 67 -10.15 -0.40 6.66
C PHE A 67 -8.73 0.14 6.52
N VAL A 68 -8.17 0.06 5.31
CA VAL A 68 -6.79 0.51 5.04
C VAL A 68 -6.62 1.99 5.34
N ARG A 69 -7.58 2.82 4.94
CA ARG A 69 -7.58 4.26 5.22
C ARG A 69 -7.60 4.53 6.72
N GLN A 70 -8.48 3.86 7.47
CA GLN A 70 -8.57 4.04 8.91
C GLN A 70 -7.26 3.65 9.61
N ARG A 71 -6.67 2.49 9.26
CA ARG A 71 -5.37 2.08 9.81
C ARG A 71 -4.25 3.04 9.42
N ALA A 72 -4.24 3.55 8.19
CA ALA A 72 -3.26 4.56 7.77
C ALA A 72 -3.37 5.84 8.62
N LEU A 73 -4.58 6.28 8.97
CA LEU A 73 -4.80 7.40 9.90
C LEU A 73 -4.27 7.07 11.30
N ASP A 74 -4.65 5.92 11.86
CA ASP A 74 -4.26 5.52 13.22
C ASP A 74 -2.73 5.38 13.37
N TYR A 75 -2.05 4.98 12.29
CA TYR A 75 -0.60 4.87 12.23
C TYR A 75 0.10 6.13 11.71
N ASN A 76 -0.59 7.26 11.55
CA ASN A 76 -0.03 8.53 11.06
C ASN A 76 0.79 8.37 9.76
N GLN A 77 0.26 7.61 8.80
CA GLN A 77 0.90 7.44 7.50
C GLN A 77 0.58 8.63 6.59
N GLU A 78 1.58 9.10 5.85
CA GLU A 78 1.38 10.17 4.84
C GLU A 78 0.48 9.70 3.69
N SER A 79 0.60 8.41 3.31
CA SER A 79 -0.18 7.78 2.25
C SER A 79 -0.18 6.26 2.39
N PHE A 80 -1.13 5.62 1.71
CA PHE A 80 -1.08 4.20 1.37
C PHE A 80 -1.14 4.03 -0.15
N LEU A 81 -0.74 2.87 -0.68
CA LEU A 81 -0.81 2.61 -2.11
C LEU A 81 -2.13 1.92 -2.45
N CYS A 82 -2.81 2.42 -3.49
CA CYS A 82 -3.98 1.78 -4.10
C CYS A 82 -3.61 1.34 -5.51
N ILE A 83 -3.88 0.08 -5.86
CA ILE A 83 -3.56 -0.51 -7.16
C ILE A 83 -4.87 -0.96 -7.81
N ALA A 84 -5.14 -0.40 -8.99
CA ALA A 84 -6.26 -0.82 -9.83
C ALA A 84 -5.92 -2.14 -10.53
N GLU A 85 -6.68 -3.20 -10.29
CA GLU A 85 -6.32 -4.54 -10.78
C GLU A 85 -6.42 -4.70 -12.30
N HIS A 86 -7.29 -3.93 -12.96
CA HIS A 86 -7.52 -4.07 -14.41
C HIS A 86 -6.31 -3.64 -15.26
N ASP A 87 -5.55 -2.64 -14.82
CA ASP A 87 -4.46 -2.04 -15.60
C ASP A 87 -3.15 -1.84 -14.81
N LEU A 88 -3.17 -2.24 -13.54
CA LEU A 88 -2.08 -2.12 -12.56
C LEU A 88 -1.69 -0.66 -12.27
N THR A 89 -2.56 0.31 -12.55
CA THR A 89 -2.29 1.71 -12.23
C THR A 89 -2.27 1.89 -10.72
N ALA A 90 -1.21 2.53 -10.22
CA ALA A 90 -0.95 2.74 -8.81
C ALA A 90 -1.15 4.22 -8.44
N TYR A 91 -1.76 4.44 -7.28
CA TYR A 91 -2.00 5.75 -6.71
C TYR A 91 -1.50 5.81 -5.27
N PHE A 92 -0.81 6.89 -4.91
CA PHE A 92 -0.64 7.26 -3.51
C PHE A 92 -1.92 7.93 -3.04
N VAL A 93 -2.55 7.36 -2.02
CA VAL A 93 -3.80 7.87 -1.46
C VAL A 93 -3.50 8.55 -0.14
N ASN A 94 -3.86 9.83 -0.03
CA ASN A 94 -3.78 10.55 1.23
C ASN A 94 -4.93 10.10 2.15
N PRO A 95 -4.67 9.56 3.35
CA PRO A 95 -5.72 9.02 4.20
C PRO A 95 -6.62 10.09 4.82
N HIS A 96 -6.16 11.34 4.92
CA HIS A 96 -6.95 12.45 5.45
C HIS A 96 -7.94 12.98 4.40
N THR A 97 -7.45 13.27 3.19
CA THR A 97 -8.24 13.92 2.14
C THR A 97 -8.82 12.95 1.10
N ASN A 98 -8.47 11.67 1.17
CA ASN A 98 -8.78 10.68 0.14
C ASN A 98 -8.36 11.10 -1.29
N TYR A 99 -7.41 12.02 -1.42
CA TYR A 99 -6.88 12.46 -2.70
C TYR A 99 -5.92 11.41 -3.25
N HIS A 100 -6.05 11.08 -4.54
CA HIS A 100 -5.27 10.04 -5.19
C HIS A 100 -4.25 10.67 -6.15
N THR A 101 -2.97 10.64 -5.78
CA THR A 101 -1.88 11.06 -6.65
C THR A 101 -1.42 9.89 -7.50
N HIS A 102 -1.47 10.03 -8.82
CA HIS A 102 -1.03 9.02 -9.77
C HIS A 102 0.47 8.76 -9.61
N ALA A 103 0.84 7.50 -9.34
CA ALA A 103 2.23 7.10 -9.11
C ALA A 103 2.86 6.45 -10.35
N GLY A 104 2.07 5.75 -11.17
CA GLY A 104 2.56 4.98 -12.32
C GLY A 104 1.87 3.62 -12.41
N LYS A 105 2.59 2.60 -12.91
CA LYS A 105 2.13 1.21 -12.93
C LYS A 105 2.90 0.34 -11.95
N PHE A 106 2.19 -0.45 -11.15
CA PHE A 106 2.78 -1.44 -10.26
C PHE A 106 3.12 -2.70 -11.05
N VAL A 107 4.41 -2.94 -11.29
CA VAL A 107 4.89 -4.01 -12.18
C VAL A 107 5.80 -4.97 -11.44
N ALA A 108 5.70 -6.25 -11.77
CA ALA A 108 6.65 -7.25 -11.30
C ALA A 108 8.02 -7.00 -11.92
N HIS A 109 9.04 -6.92 -11.08
CA HIS A 109 10.45 -6.83 -11.49
C HIS A 109 11.08 -8.23 -11.58
N GLY A 110 10.76 -9.13 -10.64
CA GLY A 110 11.28 -10.49 -10.59
C GLY A 110 11.85 -10.85 -9.21
N PRO A 111 12.62 -11.95 -9.09
CA PRO A 111 13.13 -12.43 -7.79
C PRO A 111 14.38 -11.69 -7.30
N THR A 112 15.00 -10.85 -8.13
CA THR A 112 16.20 -10.10 -7.78
C THR A 112 15.82 -8.71 -7.26
N LYS A 113 16.46 -8.26 -6.18
CA LYS A 113 16.21 -6.93 -5.62
C LYS A 113 16.58 -5.85 -6.65
N PRO A 114 15.66 -4.93 -6.99
CA PRO A 114 15.96 -3.84 -7.91
C PRO A 114 16.90 -2.81 -7.25
N ASP A 115 17.72 -2.17 -8.07
CA ASP A 115 18.55 -1.02 -7.66
C ASP A 115 17.73 0.28 -7.73
N THR A 116 16.73 0.38 -6.84
CA THR A 116 15.83 1.53 -6.73
C THR A 116 15.52 1.86 -5.27
N GLU A 117 15.17 3.11 -5.00
CA GLU A 117 14.76 3.56 -3.65
C GLU A 117 13.34 3.11 -3.25
N GLY A 118 12.58 2.60 -4.23
CA GLY A 118 11.17 2.23 -4.10
C GLY A 118 10.91 0.83 -4.64
N TRP A 119 10.58 -0.11 -3.76
CA TRP A 119 10.21 -1.47 -4.14
C TRP A 119 9.31 -2.12 -3.08
N THR A 120 8.59 -3.17 -3.48
CA THR A 120 7.81 -4.04 -2.60
C THR A 120 8.18 -5.49 -2.90
N LEU A 121 8.51 -6.27 -1.88
CA LEU A 121 8.77 -7.71 -1.95
C LEU A 121 7.56 -8.44 -1.36
N CYS A 122 6.86 -9.21 -2.19
CA CYS A 122 5.75 -10.05 -1.79
C CYS A 122 5.90 -11.42 -2.46
N ASP A 123 5.72 -12.51 -1.71
CA ASP A 123 5.83 -13.88 -2.21
C ASP A 123 7.14 -14.18 -2.98
N GLY A 124 8.25 -13.59 -2.55
CA GLY A 124 9.56 -13.76 -3.19
C GLY A 124 9.75 -13.01 -4.50
N ILE A 125 8.78 -12.17 -4.90
CA ILE A 125 8.84 -11.34 -6.10
C ILE A 125 8.92 -9.86 -5.70
N TYR A 126 9.88 -9.16 -6.27
CA TYR A 126 10.00 -7.71 -6.20
C TYR A 126 9.07 -7.06 -7.21
N TYR A 127 8.43 -5.99 -6.77
CA TYR A 127 7.58 -5.11 -7.54
C TYR A 127 8.10 -3.68 -7.43
N VAL A 128 7.92 -2.91 -8.50
CA VAL A 128 8.30 -1.50 -8.56
C VAL A 128 7.17 -0.69 -9.19
N ILE A 129 7.17 0.62 -8.92
CA ILE A 129 6.30 1.55 -9.62
C ILE A 129 7.06 2.08 -10.84
N GLN A 130 6.62 1.68 -12.03
CA GLN A 130 7.14 2.21 -13.28
C GLN A 130 6.42 3.53 -13.61
N PRO A 131 7.14 4.65 -13.75
CA PRO A 131 6.52 5.92 -14.10
C PRO A 131 5.80 5.84 -15.44
N THR A 132 4.55 6.29 -15.46
CA THR A 132 3.73 6.43 -16.67
C THR A 132 3.05 7.79 -16.67
N LYS A 133 2.55 8.22 -17.83
CA LYS A 133 1.64 9.36 -17.89
C LYS A 133 0.28 8.92 -17.35
N GLY A 134 -0.30 9.72 -16.47
CA GLY A 134 -1.62 9.50 -15.89
C GLY A 134 -2.18 10.77 -15.28
N VAL A 135 -3.37 10.68 -14.69
CA VAL A 135 -4.07 11.81 -14.08
C VAL A 135 -4.32 11.51 -12.61
N ASP A 136 -4.13 12.53 -11.77
CA ASP A 136 -4.53 12.47 -10.37
C ASP A 136 -6.07 12.44 -10.28
N LEU A 137 -6.60 11.75 -9.27
CA LEU A 137 -8.04 11.68 -9.03
C LEU A 137 -8.42 12.52 -7.80
N PRO A 138 -9.47 13.36 -7.91
CA PRO A 138 -9.93 14.15 -6.78
C PRO A 138 -10.49 13.29 -5.64
N GLU A 139 -10.71 13.95 -4.48
CA GLU A 139 -11.25 13.33 -3.27
C GLU A 139 -12.58 12.60 -3.54
N GLY A 140 -12.73 11.44 -2.88
CA GLY A 140 -14.02 10.75 -2.81
C GLY A 140 -14.49 10.19 -4.14
N LEU A 141 -13.57 9.91 -5.08
CA LEU A 141 -13.76 9.17 -6.33
C LEU A 141 -13.41 7.68 -6.26
#